data_AF-A0A0Q6VG68-F1
#
_entry.id   AF-A0A0Q6VG68-F1
#
_cell.length_a   1.000
_cell.length_b   1.000
_cell.length_c   1.000
_cell.angle_alpha   90.00
_cell.angle_beta   90.00
_cell.angle_gamma   90.00
#
_symmetry.space_group_name_H-M   'P 1'
#
loop_
_entity.id
_entity.type
_entity.pdbx_description
1 polymer ?
#
loop_
_entity_poly.entity_id
_entity_poly.type
_entity_poly.pdbx_seq_one_letter_code
_entity_poly.pdbx_strand_id
1 'polypeptide(L)'
;MLYDVPHLRTVHHAVHQDAAPGMFMRAPGEFTGMFALETALDELAVAAGIDPVELRVRNEPEWDPETGKPFSTRNLVACLREGADLFGWGDRTPPGEHRDGEWCIGLGVASATYPNQHFVPNRAGIRYSGGRWTVELQASDIGTGAWTILPQIAADTLGVPVDLVDAEIGRTGLPWAIMAGGSVGTYDWGDAIVAAATKFRRKHGDSPEDGVHETAAGRLPRGARGYSRHSFGAHFAQVRVSTVTGEVRVDRMLGVFAAGRIINPRTARSQLIGGMTMGLSAALHEEGHLDERFGHVVNGDLAGYHVAAHADVVGLEAVTLEEHDPWFGRTGAKGIGELGIVGAPAAIGNAVFNASGTRLRDLPFTPDRLFAAWEGPSSG
;
A
#
# COMPACT_ATOMS: atom_id res chain seq x y z
N MET A 1 10.74 -10.93 -3.10
CA MET A 1 11.78 -10.01 -3.66
C MET A 1 11.26 -9.33 -4.91
N LEU A 2 11.58 -8.04 -5.15
CA LEU A 2 10.92 -7.26 -6.20
C LEU A 2 11.57 -7.33 -7.59
N TYR A 3 12.90 -7.43 -7.67
CA TYR A 3 13.69 -7.37 -8.91
C TYR A 3 14.50 -8.63 -9.14
N ASP A 4 14.91 -8.87 -10.39
CA ASP A 4 15.75 -10.02 -10.74
C ASP A 4 17.16 -9.87 -10.14
N VAL A 5 17.53 -10.81 -9.28
CA VAL A 5 18.82 -10.83 -8.58
C VAL A 5 19.29 -12.29 -8.48
N PRO A 6 20.23 -12.73 -9.33
CA PRO A 6 20.65 -14.14 -9.38
C PRO A 6 21.39 -14.61 -8.13
N HIS A 7 21.97 -13.67 -7.37
CA HIS A 7 22.71 -13.94 -6.15
C HIS A 7 22.23 -13.00 -5.04
N LEU A 8 21.39 -13.53 -4.16
CA LEU A 8 20.78 -12.77 -3.08
C LEU A 8 21.09 -13.39 -1.72
N ARG A 9 21.36 -12.54 -0.75
CA ARG A 9 21.41 -12.92 0.66
C ARG A 9 20.64 -11.90 1.48
N THR A 10 19.59 -12.36 2.15
CA THR A 10 18.81 -11.56 3.11
C THR A 10 19.02 -12.17 4.50
N VAL A 11 19.39 -11.32 5.47
CA VAL A 11 19.54 -11.72 6.87
C VAL A 11 18.82 -10.69 7.73
N HIS A 12 18.06 -11.15 8.71
CA HIS A 12 17.38 -10.30 9.68
C HIS A 12 17.87 -10.66 11.09
N HIS A 13 18.22 -9.64 11.87
CA HIS A 13 18.60 -9.76 13.26
C HIS A 13 17.60 -8.99 14.12
N ALA A 14 16.89 -9.70 15.00
CA ALA A 14 16.12 -9.06 16.05
C ALA A 14 17.03 -8.80 17.25
N VAL A 15 17.04 -7.55 17.74
CA VAL A 15 17.80 -7.15 18.92
C VAL A 15 16.81 -6.93 20.06
N HIS A 16 17.07 -7.56 21.20
CA HIS A 16 16.29 -7.30 22.41
C HIS A 16 16.62 -5.89 22.92
N GLN A 17 15.58 -5.09 23.15
CA GLN A 17 15.69 -3.77 23.74
C GLN A 17 14.68 -3.65 24.89
N ASP A 18 15.06 -2.98 25.97
CA ASP A 18 14.17 -2.67 27.11
C ASP A 18 13.26 -1.47 26.78
N ALA A 19 12.56 -1.56 25.65
CA ALA A 19 11.64 -0.55 25.12
C ALA A 19 10.22 -1.15 24.97
N ALA A 20 9.23 -0.29 24.70
CA ALA A 20 7.89 -0.76 24.38
C ALA A 20 7.93 -1.73 23.17
N PRO A 21 7.18 -2.85 23.21
CA PRO A 21 7.22 -3.83 22.13
C PRO A 21 6.71 -3.21 20.83
N GLY A 22 7.50 -3.33 19.77
CA GLY A 22 7.07 -2.97 18.42
C GLY A 22 5.86 -3.80 18.00
N MET A 23 4.86 -3.13 17.43
CA MET A 23 3.64 -3.76 16.93
C MET A 23 3.39 -3.33 15.47
N PHE A 24 2.33 -3.85 14.87
CA PHE A 24 2.03 -3.57 13.47
C PHE A 24 1.73 -2.09 13.23
N MET A 25 2.55 -1.47 12.39
CA MET A 25 2.21 -0.29 11.60
C MET A 25 1.91 -0.74 10.17
N ARG A 26 1.19 0.07 9.40
CA ARG A 26 0.77 -0.23 8.03
C ARG A 26 1.95 -0.71 7.17
N ALA A 27 1.81 -1.88 6.54
CA ALA A 27 2.84 -2.55 5.74
C ALA A 27 4.09 -2.98 6.55
N PRO A 28 3.94 -3.84 7.57
CA PRO A 28 5.02 -4.20 8.49
C PRO A 28 6.15 -4.96 7.78
N GLY A 29 7.30 -4.32 7.65
CA GLY A 29 8.47 -4.87 6.94
C GLY A 29 8.54 -4.40 5.49
N GLU A 30 7.44 -4.43 4.73
CA GLU A 30 7.42 -3.91 3.36
C GLU A 30 7.68 -2.41 3.31
N PHE A 31 7.12 -1.61 4.23
CA PHE A 31 7.36 -0.16 4.25
C PHE A 31 8.85 0.16 4.43
N THR A 32 9.48 -0.33 5.51
CA THR A 32 10.88 -0.04 5.83
C THR A 32 11.86 -0.72 4.86
N GLY A 33 11.58 -1.96 4.47
CA GLY A 33 12.38 -2.70 3.50
C GLY A 33 12.36 -2.05 2.11
N MET A 34 11.19 -1.59 1.66
CA MET A 34 11.08 -0.91 0.36
C MET A 34 11.75 0.45 0.38
N PHE A 35 11.69 1.18 1.50
CA PHE A 35 12.42 2.45 1.64
C PHE A 35 13.92 2.26 1.38
N ALA A 36 14.55 1.29 2.05
CA ALA A 36 15.96 1.00 1.86
C ALA A 36 16.28 0.51 0.44
N LEU A 37 15.49 -0.43 -0.09
CA LEU A 37 15.71 -1.00 -1.43
C LEU A 37 15.60 0.06 -2.54
N GLU A 38 14.54 0.86 -2.52
CA GLU A 38 14.25 1.84 -3.57
C GLU A 38 15.15 3.08 -3.50
N THR A 39 15.69 3.39 -2.32
CA THR A 39 16.79 4.36 -2.16
C THR A 39 18.07 3.82 -2.81
N ALA A 40 18.43 2.57 -2.51
CA ALA A 40 19.63 1.93 -3.07
C ALA A 40 19.53 1.76 -4.60
N LEU A 41 18.34 1.50 -5.15
CA LEU A 41 18.15 1.44 -6.59
C LEU A 41 18.30 2.78 -7.28
N ASP A 42 17.87 3.87 -6.65
CA ASP A 42 18.11 5.21 -7.21
C ASP A 42 19.60 5.58 -7.16
N GLU A 43 20.31 5.22 -6.09
CA GLU A 43 21.77 5.35 -6.03
C GLU A 43 22.46 4.54 -7.14
N LEU A 44 22.02 3.30 -7.40
CA LEU A 44 22.51 2.46 -8.48
C LEU A 44 22.21 3.07 -9.86
N ALA A 45 21.01 3.61 -10.06
CA ALA A 45 20.62 4.27 -11.31
C ALA A 45 21.55 5.45 -11.63
N VAL A 46 21.81 6.29 -10.63
CA VAL A 46 22.75 7.42 -10.73
C VAL A 46 24.17 6.94 -11.04
N ALA A 47 24.67 5.97 -10.26
CA ALA A 47 26.03 5.44 -10.44
C ALA A 47 26.23 4.78 -11.82
N ALA A 48 25.19 4.14 -12.36
CA ALA A 48 25.21 3.51 -13.67
C ALA A 48 24.93 4.46 -14.84
N GLY A 49 24.51 5.71 -14.57
CA GLY A 49 24.06 6.64 -15.60
C GLY A 49 22.80 6.15 -16.33
N ILE A 50 21.92 5.44 -15.65
CA ILE A 50 20.66 4.90 -16.18
C ILE A 50 19.50 5.67 -15.56
N ASP A 51 18.48 5.98 -16.35
CA ASP A 51 17.24 6.54 -15.81
C ASP A 51 16.64 5.62 -14.73
N PRO A 52 16.19 6.14 -13.56
CA PRO A 52 15.67 5.32 -12.48
C PRO A 52 14.43 4.47 -12.83
N VAL A 53 13.57 4.92 -13.76
CA VAL A 53 12.45 4.11 -14.27
C VAL A 53 13.00 2.99 -15.14
N GLU A 54 13.92 3.30 -16.06
CA GLU A 54 14.53 2.30 -16.95
C GLU A 54 15.31 1.23 -16.19
N LEU A 55 16.03 1.59 -15.11
CA LEU A 55 16.75 0.62 -14.29
C LEU A 55 15.78 -0.42 -13.73
N ARG A 56 14.61 0.01 -13.21
CA ARG A 56 13.59 -0.89 -12.67
C ARG A 56 13.00 -1.79 -13.74
N VAL A 57 12.70 -1.25 -14.91
CA VAL A 57 12.17 -2.02 -16.05
C VAL A 57 13.19 -3.06 -16.54
N ARG A 58 14.48 -2.72 -16.59
CA ARG A 58 15.55 -3.67 -17.00
C ARG A 58 15.76 -4.83 -16.04
N ASN A 59 15.37 -4.67 -14.77
CA ASN A 59 15.51 -5.69 -13.74
C ASN A 59 14.16 -6.33 -13.38
N GLU A 60 13.19 -6.30 -14.29
CA GLU A 60 11.90 -6.97 -14.13
C GLU A 60 12.11 -8.50 -14.15
N PRO A 61 11.74 -9.23 -13.09
CA PRO A 61 11.96 -10.66 -13.01
C PRO A 61 10.87 -11.44 -13.75
N GLU A 62 11.25 -12.54 -14.42
CA GLU A 62 10.32 -13.46 -15.07
C GLU A 62 9.51 -14.28 -14.04
N TRP A 63 10.15 -14.64 -12.92
CA TRP A 63 9.58 -15.43 -11.82
C TRP A 63 9.79 -14.70 -10.50
N ASP A 64 8.99 -14.99 -9.47
CA ASP A 64 9.25 -14.44 -8.13
C ASP A 64 10.61 -14.92 -7.62
N PRO A 65 11.61 -14.03 -7.46
CA PRO A 65 12.97 -14.44 -7.08
C PRO A 65 13.05 -15.06 -5.68
N GLU A 66 12.06 -14.81 -4.83
CA GLU A 66 12.03 -15.34 -3.47
C GLU A 66 11.41 -16.74 -3.41
N THR A 67 10.34 -16.97 -4.17
CA THR A 67 9.59 -18.24 -4.09
C THR A 67 9.87 -19.18 -5.26
N GLY A 68 10.49 -18.70 -6.34
CA GLY A 68 10.68 -19.42 -7.60
C GLY A 68 9.38 -19.69 -8.37
N LYS A 69 8.27 -19.07 -7.97
CA LYS A 69 6.94 -19.29 -8.57
C LYS A 69 6.63 -18.25 -9.64
N PRO A 70 5.79 -18.58 -10.64
CA PRO A 70 5.25 -17.56 -11.52
C PRO A 70 4.40 -16.57 -10.71
N PHE A 71 4.44 -15.30 -11.08
CA PHE A 71 3.46 -14.34 -10.58
C PHE A 71 2.07 -14.69 -11.13
N SER A 72 1.02 -14.51 -10.33
CA SER A 72 -0.36 -14.68 -10.79
C SER A 72 -0.72 -13.65 -11.87
N THR A 73 -0.36 -12.40 -11.59
CA THR A 73 -0.37 -11.24 -12.47
C THR A 73 0.72 -10.28 -11.97
N ARG A 74 1.36 -9.54 -12.87
CA ARG A 74 2.43 -8.60 -12.53
C ARG A 74 2.47 -7.45 -13.53
N ASN A 75 2.03 -6.28 -13.07
CA ASN A 75 1.92 -5.07 -13.90
C ASN A 75 2.78 -3.92 -13.37
N LEU A 76 3.92 -4.21 -12.72
CA LEU A 76 4.82 -3.18 -12.19
C LEU A 76 5.37 -2.29 -13.32
N VAL A 77 5.84 -2.89 -14.42
CA VAL A 77 6.32 -2.13 -15.59
C VAL A 77 5.23 -1.22 -16.14
N ALA A 78 3.99 -1.69 -16.22
CA ALA A 78 2.87 -0.84 -16.66
C ALA A 78 2.64 0.34 -15.70
N CYS A 79 2.72 0.12 -14.38
CA CYS A 79 2.60 1.20 -13.39
C CYS A 79 3.72 2.24 -13.54
N LEU A 80 4.95 1.79 -13.79
CA LEU A 80 6.11 2.65 -14.01
C LEU A 80 5.98 3.48 -15.29
N ARG A 81 5.55 2.86 -16.40
CA ARG A 81 5.39 3.55 -17.70
C ARG A 81 4.25 4.56 -17.66
N GLU A 82 3.06 4.12 -17.25
CA GLU A 82 1.89 4.99 -17.13
C GLU A 82 2.16 6.14 -16.15
N GLY A 83 2.80 5.84 -15.02
CA GLY A 83 3.15 6.86 -14.04
C GLY A 83 4.17 7.86 -14.58
N ALA A 84 5.17 7.42 -15.35
CA ALA A 84 6.12 8.32 -15.98
C ALA A 84 5.44 9.28 -16.97
N ASP A 85 4.50 8.77 -17.77
CA ASP A 85 3.75 9.56 -18.74
C ASP A 85 2.81 10.55 -18.05
N LEU A 86 1.95 10.09 -17.13
CA LEU A 86 1.01 10.94 -16.40
C LEU A 86 1.70 11.98 -15.51
N PHE A 87 2.88 11.65 -14.98
CA PHE A 87 3.61 12.56 -14.10
C PHE A 87 4.41 13.61 -14.87
N GLY A 88 4.70 13.41 -16.16
CA GLY A 88 5.63 14.26 -16.91
C GLY A 88 7.09 13.98 -16.55
N TRP A 89 7.45 12.70 -16.36
CA TRP A 89 8.80 12.30 -15.95
C TRP A 89 9.91 12.75 -16.92
N GLY A 90 9.56 12.99 -18.20
CA GLY A 90 10.47 13.55 -19.20
C GLY A 90 11.08 14.91 -18.84
N ASP A 91 10.46 15.65 -17.91
CA ASP A 91 10.95 16.95 -17.43
C ASP A 91 12.02 16.82 -16.32
N ARG A 92 12.35 15.58 -15.91
CA ARG A 92 13.36 15.34 -14.87
C ARG A 92 14.76 15.74 -15.34
N THR A 93 15.39 16.63 -14.58
CA THR A 93 16.78 17.05 -14.80
C THR A 93 17.76 16.23 -13.96
N PRO A 94 19.08 16.29 -14.26
CA PRO A 94 20.10 15.78 -13.36
C PRO A 94 20.01 16.40 -11.95
N PRO A 95 20.55 15.71 -10.92
CA PRO A 95 20.48 16.19 -9.54
C PRO A 95 21.08 17.60 -9.34
N GLY A 96 20.36 18.48 -8.64
CA GLY A 96 20.83 19.81 -8.27
C GLY A 96 20.67 20.91 -9.34
N GLU A 97 20.17 20.56 -10.53
CA GLU A 97 20.13 21.48 -11.68
C GLU A 97 18.85 22.31 -11.79
N HIS A 98 17.70 21.82 -11.31
CA HIS A 98 16.42 22.54 -11.41
C HIS A 98 16.22 23.45 -10.18
N ARG A 99 16.17 24.77 -10.41
CA ARG A 99 15.95 25.78 -9.36
C ARG A 99 14.92 26.82 -9.76
N ASP A 100 14.16 27.27 -8.77
CA ASP A 100 13.29 28.45 -8.84
C ASP A 100 13.50 29.31 -7.57
N GLY A 101 14.27 30.39 -7.71
CA GLY A 101 14.67 31.22 -6.58
C GLY A 101 15.45 30.44 -5.51
N GLU A 102 14.92 30.41 -4.29
CA GLU A 102 15.50 29.67 -3.15
C GLU A 102 15.21 28.15 -3.18
N TRP A 103 14.32 27.71 -4.07
CA TRP A 103 13.82 26.34 -4.10
C TRP A 103 14.57 25.52 -5.14
N CYS A 104 15.22 24.45 -4.70
CA CYS A 104 15.67 23.37 -5.57
C CYS A 104 14.51 22.41 -5.80
N ILE A 105 14.21 22.07 -7.05
CA ILE A 105 13.07 21.21 -7.42
C ILE A 105 13.61 19.86 -7.88
N GLY A 106 12.97 18.77 -7.46
CA GLY A 106 13.42 17.43 -7.79
C GLY A 106 12.28 16.46 -8.00
N LEU A 107 12.49 15.50 -8.90
CA LEU A 107 11.58 14.40 -9.21
C LEU A 107 12.20 13.06 -8.78
N GLY A 108 11.40 12.24 -8.10
CA GLY A 108 11.79 10.93 -7.60
C GLY A 108 10.75 9.86 -7.91
N VAL A 109 11.22 8.63 -8.02
CA VAL A 109 10.40 7.45 -8.29
C VAL A 109 10.77 6.31 -7.34
N ALA A 110 9.78 5.51 -6.96
CA ALA A 110 9.97 4.25 -6.27
C ALA A 110 8.86 3.25 -6.63
N SER A 111 9.19 1.98 -6.67
CA SER A 111 8.23 0.89 -6.83
C SER A 111 7.56 0.52 -5.51
N ALA A 112 6.41 -0.15 -5.62
CA ALA A 112 5.64 -0.70 -4.53
C ALA A 112 5.27 -2.15 -4.83
N THR A 113 5.29 -3.00 -3.80
CA THR A 113 4.64 -4.30 -3.84
C THR A 113 4.09 -4.64 -2.47
N TYR A 114 2.97 -5.35 -2.43
CA TYR A 114 2.47 -5.92 -1.18
C TYR A 114 2.01 -7.36 -1.38
N PRO A 115 2.46 -8.31 -0.55
CA PRO A 115 2.09 -9.72 -0.68
C PRO A 115 0.63 -9.93 -0.29
N ASN A 116 -0.08 -10.72 -1.07
CA ASN A 116 -1.48 -11.03 -0.84
C ASN A 116 -1.61 -12.50 -0.41
N GLN A 117 -1.63 -12.71 0.90
CA GLN A 117 -1.61 -14.04 1.50
C GLN A 117 -3.01 -14.47 1.95
N HIS A 118 -3.38 -15.72 1.71
CA HIS A 118 -4.57 -16.28 2.34
C HIS A 118 -4.15 -17.02 3.60
N PHE A 119 -4.42 -16.42 4.74
CA PHE A 119 -4.01 -16.99 6.02
C PHE A 119 -4.92 -18.17 6.42
N VAL A 120 -6.24 -18.01 6.24
CA VAL A 120 -7.25 -18.83 6.91
C VAL A 120 -8.60 -18.75 6.18
N PRO A 121 -9.38 -19.84 6.10
CA PRO A 121 -10.69 -19.80 5.45
C PRO A 121 -11.72 -18.98 6.24
N ASN A 122 -12.30 -17.97 5.61
CA ASN A 122 -13.36 -17.14 6.18
C ASN A 122 -14.74 -17.77 5.96
N ARG A 123 -15.73 -17.40 6.79
CA ARG A 123 -17.13 -17.82 6.65
C ARG A 123 -18.05 -16.61 6.68
N ALA A 124 -19.07 -16.63 5.83
CA ALA A 124 -20.12 -15.63 5.81
C ALA A 124 -21.50 -16.29 5.91
N GLY A 125 -22.47 -15.53 6.39
CA GLY A 125 -23.90 -15.82 6.39
C GLY A 125 -24.65 -14.87 5.46
N ILE A 126 -25.70 -15.38 4.81
CA ILE A 126 -26.69 -14.60 4.07
C ILE A 126 -28.06 -14.96 4.63
N ARG A 127 -28.70 -14.00 5.29
CA ARG A 127 -30.06 -14.12 5.82
C ARG A 127 -31.01 -13.29 4.98
N TYR A 128 -32.23 -13.76 4.77
CA TYR A 128 -33.30 -12.98 4.17
C TYR A 128 -34.43 -12.78 5.17
N SER A 129 -34.90 -11.55 5.34
CA SER A 129 -36.07 -11.25 6.14
C SER A 129 -36.72 -9.94 5.71
N GLY A 130 -38.05 -9.90 5.63
CA GLY A 130 -38.83 -8.70 5.38
C GLY A 130 -38.51 -8.02 4.05
N GLY A 131 -38.11 -8.78 3.02
CA GLY A 131 -37.71 -8.23 1.71
C GLY A 131 -36.28 -7.70 1.63
N ARG A 132 -35.45 -7.94 2.66
CA ARG A 132 -34.04 -7.52 2.71
C ARG A 132 -33.11 -8.70 2.95
N TRP A 133 -31.88 -8.58 2.46
CA TRP A 133 -30.80 -9.53 2.70
C TRP A 133 -29.82 -8.94 3.71
N THR A 134 -29.27 -9.77 4.59
CA THR A 134 -28.23 -9.37 5.53
C THR A 134 -27.01 -10.25 5.33
N VAL A 135 -25.87 -9.61 5.11
CA VAL A 135 -24.54 -10.24 5.05
C VAL A 135 -23.94 -10.26 6.45
N GLU A 136 -23.56 -11.44 6.95
CA GLU A 136 -23.16 -11.65 8.34
C GLU A 136 -21.77 -12.28 8.43
N LEU A 137 -20.82 -11.61 9.09
CA LEU A 137 -19.46 -12.14 9.35
C LEU A 137 -18.70 -11.29 10.39
N GLN A 138 -17.68 -11.85 11.04
CA GLN A 138 -16.84 -11.15 12.03
C GLN A 138 -15.87 -10.10 11.44
N ALA A 139 -16.05 -9.68 10.18
CA ALA A 139 -15.22 -8.65 9.56
C ALA A 139 -15.23 -7.35 10.38
N SER A 140 -14.20 -6.52 10.20
CA SER A 140 -14.15 -5.20 10.81
C SER A 140 -14.00 -4.12 9.74
N ASP A 141 -14.68 -2.99 9.95
CA ASP A 141 -14.42 -1.77 9.19
C ASP A 141 -13.67 -0.78 10.09
N ILE A 142 -12.41 -0.55 9.77
CA ILE A 142 -11.55 0.42 10.46
C ILE A 142 -11.39 1.72 9.65
N GLY A 143 -12.36 2.00 8.76
CA GLY A 143 -12.29 3.08 7.77
C GLY A 143 -11.93 2.60 6.36
N THR A 144 -11.83 1.29 6.15
CA THR A 144 -11.49 0.66 4.86
C THR A 144 -12.68 0.61 3.90
N GLY A 145 -13.90 0.77 4.41
CA GLY A 145 -15.14 0.75 3.63
C GLY A 145 -15.79 -0.63 3.53
N ALA A 146 -15.46 -1.56 4.44
CA ALA A 146 -16.09 -2.87 4.57
C ALA A 146 -17.64 -2.78 4.65
N TRP A 147 -18.18 -1.78 5.36
CA TRP A 147 -19.63 -1.53 5.43
C TRP A 147 -20.27 -1.26 4.06
N THR A 148 -19.48 -0.78 3.08
CA THR A 148 -19.95 -0.51 1.72
C THR A 148 -19.70 -1.68 0.78
N ILE A 149 -18.48 -2.21 0.77
CA ILE A 149 -18.06 -3.20 -0.24
C ILE A 149 -18.67 -4.60 -0.02
N LEU A 150 -18.93 -4.99 1.24
CA LEU A 150 -19.46 -6.32 1.54
C LEU A 150 -20.91 -6.48 1.06
N PRO A 151 -21.82 -5.51 1.29
CA PRO A 151 -23.12 -5.49 0.62
C PRO A 151 -23.04 -5.48 -0.91
N GLN A 152 -22.10 -4.71 -1.50
CA GLN A 152 -21.94 -4.67 -2.97
C GLN A 152 -21.61 -6.06 -3.54
N ILE A 153 -20.64 -6.76 -2.94
CA ILE A 153 -20.25 -8.12 -3.36
C ILE A 153 -21.42 -9.10 -3.23
N ALA A 154 -22.19 -9.00 -2.13
CA ALA A 154 -23.36 -9.84 -1.92
C ALA A 154 -24.48 -9.53 -2.92
N ALA A 155 -24.81 -8.25 -3.14
CA ALA A 155 -25.83 -7.79 -4.07
C ALA A 155 -25.56 -8.28 -5.49
N ASP A 156 -24.32 -8.13 -5.96
CA ASP A 156 -23.89 -8.61 -7.28
C ASP A 156 -24.06 -10.13 -7.41
N THR A 157 -23.72 -10.89 -6.36
CA THR A 157 -23.84 -12.35 -6.37
C THR A 157 -25.30 -12.82 -6.26
N LEU A 158 -26.10 -12.11 -5.48
CA LEU A 158 -27.53 -12.36 -5.26
C LEU A 158 -28.36 -11.95 -6.49
N GLY A 159 -27.88 -11.02 -7.31
CA GLY A 159 -28.62 -10.45 -8.43
C GLY A 159 -29.72 -9.49 -8.00
N VAL A 160 -29.51 -8.76 -6.90
CA VAL A 160 -30.50 -7.84 -6.31
C VAL A 160 -29.92 -6.42 -6.20
N PRO A 161 -30.78 -5.38 -6.15
CA PRO A 161 -30.33 -4.02 -5.83
C PRO A 161 -29.60 -3.94 -4.48
N VAL A 162 -28.49 -3.20 -4.44
CA VAL A 162 -27.62 -3.09 -3.26
C VAL A 162 -28.32 -2.44 -2.06
N ASP A 163 -29.31 -1.59 -2.27
CA ASP A 163 -30.12 -0.94 -1.24
C ASP A 163 -31.06 -1.92 -0.49
N LEU A 164 -31.20 -3.14 -0.99
CA LEU A 164 -31.87 -4.26 -0.31
C LEU A 164 -30.92 -5.12 0.52
N VAL A 165 -29.61 -4.83 0.50
CA VAL A 165 -28.59 -5.64 1.19
C VAL A 165 -27.98 -4.84 2.34
N ASP A 166 -28.20 -5.33 3.55
CA ASP A 166 -27.58 -4.83 4.77
C ASP A 166 -26.32 -5.65 5.11
N ALA A 167 -25.44 -5.09 5.93
CA ALA A 167 -24.33 -5.82 6.55
C ALA A 167 -24.46 -5.82 8.07
N GLU A 168 -24.12 -6.94 8.70
CA GLU A 168 -23.83 -7.06 10.11
C GLU A 168 -22.41 -7.60 10.26
N ILE A 169 -21.51 -6.77 10.78
CA ILE A 169 -20.10 -7.13 11.00
C ILE A 169 -19.61 -6.77 12.41
N GLY A 170 -18.44 -7.27 12.80
CA GLY A 170 -17.77 -6.87 14.05
C GLY A 170 -18.33 -7.46 15.34
N ARG A 171 -19.08 -8.59 15.27
CA ARG A 171 -19.65 -9.25 16.45
C ARG A 171 -19.20 -10.70 16.53
N THR A 172 -18.69 -11.15 17.68
CA THR A 172 -18.16 -12.50 17.89
C THR A 172 -19.19 -13.63 17.76
N GLY A 173 -20.49 -13.30 17.83
CA GLY A 173 -21.59 -14.25 17.56
C GLY A 173 -21.83 -14.55 16.08
N LEU A 174 -21.23 -13.79 15.16
CA LEU A 174 -21.38 -13.95 13.72
C LEU A 174 -20.41 -15.00 13.15
N PRO A 175 -20.61 -15.46 11.90
CA PRO A 175 -19.67 -16.35 11.23
C PRO A 175 -18.23 -15.84 11.28
N TRP A 176 -17.30 -16.75 11.56
CA TRP A 176 -15.91 -16.40 11.78
C TRP A 176 -15.26 -15.78 10.53
N ALA A 177 -14.52 -14.69 10.73
CA ALA A 177 -13.72 -14.01 9.72
C ALA A 177 -12.44 -13.48 10.37
N ILE A 178 -11.36 -13.40 9.57
CA ILE A 178 -10.09 -12.81 10.00
C ILE A 178 -10.26 -11.31 10.27
N MET A 179 -9.48 -10.79 11.23
CA MET A 179 -9.37 -9.34 11.47
C MET A 179 -8.95 -8.57 10.21
N ALA A 180 -9.24 -7.26 10.17
CA ALA A 180 -8.67 -6.36 9.17
C ALA A 180 -7.14 -6.22 9.36
N GLY A 181 -6.37 -6.93 8.54
CA GLY A 181 -4.90 -6.91 8.56
C GLY A 181 -4.31 -7.65 7.34
N GLY A 182 -3.03 -7.41 7.03
CA GLY A 182 -2.35 -8.02 5.87
C GLY A 182 -3.02 -7.72 4.53
N SER A 183 -3.86 -6.67 4.48
CA SER A 183 -4.65 -6.27 3.31
C SER A 183 -5.55 -7.37 2.74
N VAL A 184 -5.94 -8.37 3.55
CA VAL A 184 -6.65 -9.55 3.04
C VAL A 184 -8.17 -9.41 2.96
N GLY A 185 -8.74 -8.49 3.75
CA GLY A 185 -10.17 -8.43 4.04
C GLY A 185 -11.07 -8.50 2.81
N THR A 186 -10.87 -7.62 1.83
CA THR A 186 -11.76 -7.54 0.65
C THR A 186 -11.88 -8.85 -0.13
N TYR A 187 -10.78 -9.55 -0.37
CA TYR A 187 -10.83 -10.78 -1.16
C TYR A 187 -11.22 -11.99 -0.31
N ASP A 188 -10.76 -12.06 0.94
CA ASP A 188 -11.04 -13.21 1.81
C ASP A 188 -12.48 -13.21 2.34
N TRP A 189 -12.97 -12.05 2.78
CA TRP A 189 -14.37 -11.88 3.17
C TRP A 189 -15.27 -11.95 1.94
N GLY A 190 -14.86 -11.31 0.84
CA GLY A 190 -15.59 -11.33 -0.42
C GLY A 190 -15.82 -12.74 -0.97
N ASP A 191 -14.80 -13.59 -0.96
CA ASP A 191 -14.93 -14.98 -1.42
C ASP A 191 -15.89 -15.80 -0.54
N ALA A 192 -15.87 -15.61 0.78
CA ALA A 192 -16.84 -16.23 1.69
C ALA A 192 -18.28 -15.75 1.43
N ILE A 193 -18.47 -14.45 1.17
CA ILE A 193 -19.76 -13.87 0.81
C ILE A 193 -20.27 -14.45 -0.51
N VAL A 194 -19.42 -14.50 -1.55
CA VAL A 194 -19.79 -15.09 -2.85
C VAL A 194 -20.20 -16.56 -2.67
N ALA A 195 -19.47 -17.33 -1.86
CA ALA A 195 -19.82 -18.72 -1.58
C ALA A 195 -21.18 -18.84 -0.87
N ALA A 196 -21.46 -17.99 0.12
CA ALA A 196 -22.70 -18.02 0.88
C ALA A 196 -23.89 -17.57 0.03
N ALA A 197 -23.76 -16.48 -0.71
CA ALA A 197 -24.77 -15.96 -1.62
C ALA A 197 -25.08 -16.94 -2.77
N THR A 198 -24.06 -17.57 -3.36
CA THR A 198 -24.25 -18.61 -4.38
C THR A 198 -25.03 -19.81 -3.81
N LYS A 199 -24.69 -20.25 -2.60
CA LYS A 199 -25.41 -21.32 -1.90
C LYS A 199 -26.86 -20.93 -1.62
N PHE A 200 -27.08 -19.70 -1.14
CA PHE A 200 -28.39 -19.14 -0.87
C PHE A 200 -29.28 -19.18 -2.12
N ARG A 201 -28.82 -18.58 -3.23
CA ARG A 201 -29.56 -18.56 -4.51
C ARG A 201 -29.90 -19.94 -5.02
N ARG A 202 -28.94 -20.87 -4.96
CA ARG A 202 -29.16 -22.25 -5.43
C ARG A 202 -30.30 -22.95 -4.67
N LYS A 203 -30.47 -22.65 -3.38
CA LYS A 203 -31.45 -23.32 -2.52
C LYS A 203 -32.81 -22.61 -2.48
N HIS A 204 -32.79 -21.28 -2.53
CA HIS A 204 -33.98 -20.45 -2.27
C HIS A 204 -34.45 -19.63 -3.48
N GLY A 205 -33.70 -19.66 -4.59
CA GLY A 205 -34.03 -18.93 -5.82
C GLY A 205 -34.05 -17.41 -5.64
N ASP A 206 -34.84 -16.74 -6.46
CA ASP A 206 -35.01 -15.28 -6.45
C ASP A 206 -36.24 -14.82 -5.62
N SER A 207 -36.98 -15.76 -5.00
CA SER A 207 -38.13 -15.47 -4.13
C SER A 207 -38.05 -16.32 -2.84
N PRO A 208 -37.06 -16.04 -1.98
CA PRO A 208 -36.84 -16.80 -0.75
C PRO A 208 -37.98 -16.66 0.26
N GLU A 209 -38.22 -17.71 1.04
CA GLU A 209 -39.09 -17.66 2.23
C GLU A 209 -38.50 -16.75 3.30
N ASP A 210 -39.36 -16.09 4.09
CA ASP A 210 -38.93 -15.22 5.18
C ASP A 210 -38.17 -16.01 6.26
N GLY A 211 -37.05 -15.45 6.74
CA GLY A 211 -36.24 -16.03 7.81
C GLY A 211 -35.23 -17.09 7.37
N VAL A 212 -35.13 -17.40 6.06
CA VAL A 212 -34.10 -18.34 5.59
C VAL A 212 -32.68 -17.76 5.73
N HIS A 213 -31.75 -18.62 6.14
CA HIS A 213 -30.36 -18.25 6.39
C HIS A 213 -29.44 -19.35 5.87
N GLU A 214 -28.39 -18.95 5.14
CA GLU A 214 -27.36 -19.85 4.66
C GLU A 214 -25.96 -19.35 4.98
N THR A 215 -25.11 -20.27 5.43
CA THR A 215 -23.68 -20.00 5.63
C THR A 215 -22.82 -20.83 4.68
N ALA A 216 -21.67 -20.26 4.29
CA ALA A 216 -20.63 -20.97 3.55
C ALA A 216 -19.25 -20.39 3.86
N ALA A 217 -18.23 -21.22 3.65
CA ALA A 217 -16.83 -20.82 3.76
C ALA A 217 -16.24 -20.53 2.37
N GLY A 218 -15.42 -19.50 2.29
CA GLY A 218 -14.59 -19.23 1.11
C GLY A 218 -13.54 -20.32 0.89
N ARG A 219 -13.08 -20.45 -0.36
CA ARG A 219 -12.02 -21.37 -0.77
C ARG A 219 -11.15 -20.71 -1.82
N LEU A 220 -9.85 -20.74 -1.55
CA LEU A 220 -8.82 -20.47 -2.55
C LEU A 220 -9.08 -21.25 -3.86
N PRO A 221 -8.89 -20.61 -5.03
CA PRO A 221 -8.91 -21.30 -6.31
C PRO A 221 -7.94 -22.49 -6.32
N ARG A 222 -8.34 -23.59 -6.96
CA ARG A 222 -7.48 -24.77 -7.11
C ARG A 222 -6.24 -24.38 -7.91
N GLY A 223 -5.06 -24.58 -7.33
CA GLY A 223 -3.78 -24.23 -7.97
C GLY A 223 -3.22 -22.87 -7.55
N ALA A 224 -3.98 -22.01 -6.85
CA ALA A 224 -3.52 -20.68 -6.45
C ALA A 224 -2.23 -20.69 -5.61
N ARG A 225 -1.96 -21.78 -4.87
CA ARG A 225 -0.71 -21.96 -4.10
C ARG A 225 0.55 -22.09 -4.96
N GLY A 226 0.39 -22.40 -6.25
CA GLY A 226 1.47 -22.50 -7.22
C GLY A 226 1.95 -21.15 -7.77
N TYR A 227 1.26 -20.05 -7.43
CA TYR A 227 1.60 -18.71 -7.91
C TYR A 227 2.05 -17.82 -6.75
N SER A 228 2.95 -16.89 -7.06
CA SER A 228 3.24 -15.74 -6.21
C SER A 228 2.22 -14.64 -6.48
N ARG A 229 1.60 -14.09 -5.43
CA ARG A 229 0.43 -13.23 -5.56
C ARG A 229 0.66 -11.93 -4.81
N HIS A 230 0.69 -10.84 -5.58
CA HIS A 230 1.04 -9.52 -5.09
C HIS A 230 0.15 -8.46 -5.76
N SER A 231 0.02 -7.34 -5.07
CA SER A 231 -0.34 -6.07 -5.70
C SER A 231 0.96 -5.30 -5.98
N PHE A 232 0.96 -4.49 -7.03
CA PHE A 232 2.13 -3.70 -7.44
C PHE A 232 1.75 -2.24 -7.63
N GLY A 233 2.73 -1.36 -7.55
CA GLY A 233 2.55 0.04 -7.90
C GLY A 233 3.85 0.78 -8.11
N ALA A 234 3.73 2.03 -8.54
CA ALA A 234 4.83 2.97 -8.66
C ALA A 234 4.40 4.33 -8.10
N HIS A 235 5.29 4.94 -7.32
CA HIS A 235 5.15 6.27 -6.77
C HIS A 235 6.07 7.23 -7.50
N PHE A 236 5.53 8.39 -7.86
CA PHE A 236 6.27 9.52 -8.41
C PHE A 236 6.04 10.72 -7.49
N ALA A 237 7.11 11.42 -7.13
CA ALA A 237 7.06 12.58 -6.25
C ALA A 237 7.83 13.75 -6.86
N GLN A 238 7.27 14.95 -6.70
CA GLN A 238 7.93 16.22 -6.95
C GLN A 238 8.07 16.92 -5.61
N VAL A 239 9.29 17.30 -5.28
CA VAL A 239 9.58 18.07 -4.07
C VAL A 239 10.29 19.35 -4.42
N ARG A 240 10.19 20.31 -3.50
CA ARG A 240 11.05 21.47 -3.44
C ARG A 240 11.78 21.51 -2.10
N VAL A 241 13.06 21.86 -2.14
CA VAL A 241 13.95 21.96 -1.00
C VAL A 241 14.48 23.39 -0.92
N SER A 242 14.24 24.09 0.19
CA SER A 242 14.76 25.45 0.38
C SER A 242 16.25 25.40 0.65
N THR A 243 17.05 26.10 -0.16
CA THR A 243 18.49 26.26 0.09
C THR A 243 18.81 27.18 1.27
N VAL A 244 17.81 27.86 1.82
CA VAL A 244 17.95 28.79 2.95
C VAL A 244 17.59 28.13 4.27
N THR A 245 16.48 27.37 4.30
CA THR A 245 15.94 26.80 5.54
C THR A 245 16.07 25.29 5.63
N GLY A 246 16.45 24.60 4.55
CA GLY A 246 16.44 23.13 4.49
C GLY A 246 15.03 22.54 4.47
N GLU A 247 13.98 23.36 4.40
CA GLU A 247 12.60 22.90 4.39
C GLU A 247 12.28 22.10 3.11
N VAL A 248 11.69 20.92 3.29
CA VAL A 248 11.22 20.07 2.20
C VAL A 248 9.70 20.17 2.10
N ARG A 249 9.19 20.41 0.89
CA ARG A 249 7.76 20.39 0.59
C ARG A 249 7.50 19.45 -0.58
N VAL A 250 6.48 18.61 -0.45
CA VAL A 250 6.00 17.77 -1.56
C VAL A 250 4.92 18.56 -2.31
N ASP A 251 5.22 18.97 -3.54
CA ASP A 251 4.28 19.79 -4.32
C ASP A 251 3.25 18.92 -5.06
N ARG A 252 3.66 17.72 -5.48
CA ARG A 252 2.80 16.76 -6.18
C ARG A 252 3.30 15.34 -5.97
N MET A 253 2.38 14.40 -5.84
CA MET A 253 2.70 12.99 -5.76
C MET A 253 1.63 12.15 -6.47
N LEU A 254 2.07 11.25 -7.35
CA LEU A 254 1.23 10.33 -8.11
C LEU A 254 1.56 8.90 -7.71
N GLY A 255 0.54 8.10 -7.42
CA GLY A 255 0.64 6.66 -7.31
C GLY A 255 -0.12 5.97 -8.42
N VAL A 256 0.51 5.05 -9.14
CA VAL A 256 -0.14 4.18 -10.14
C VAL A 256 -0.07 2.75 -9.64
N PHE A 257 -1.22 2.07 -9.53
CA PHE A 257 -1.33 0.79 -8.83
C PHE A 257 -2.04 -0.28 -9.67
N ALA A 258 -1.47 -1.48 -9.70
CA ALA A 258 -2.09 -2.69 -10.22
C ALA A 258 -2.53 -3.56 -9.03
N ALA A 259 -3.85 -3.61 -8.80
CA ALA A 259 -4.46 -4.16 -7.60
C ALA A 259 -5.65 -5.08 -7.87
N GLY A 260 -5.64 -5.78 -9.01
CA GLY A 260 -6.74 -6.62 -9.47
C GLY A 260 -8.02 -5.82 -9.65
N ARG A 261 -9.16 -6.50 -9.52
CA ARG A 261 -10.47 -5.87 -9.68
C ARG A 261 -10.74 -4.92 -8.51
N ILE A 262 -10.94 -3.65 -8.84
CA ILE A 262 -11.41 -2.64 -7.89
C ILE A 262 -12.93 -2.78 -7.69
N ILE A 263 -13.35 -3.13 -6.47
CA ILE A 263 -14.77 -3.29 -6.12
C ILE A 263 -15.47 -1.93 -6.03
N ASN A 264 -14.84 -0.98 -5.35
CA ASN A 264 -15.36 0.37 -5.18
C ASN A 264 -14.25 1.38 -5.44
N PRO A 265 -14.29 2.09 -6.59
CA PRO A 265 -13.24 3.04 -6.96
C PRO A 265 -13.02 4.16 -5.95
N ARG A 266 -14.08 4.60 -5.27
CA ARG A 266 -14.00 5.70 -4.29
C ARG A 266 -13.23 5.28 -3.05
N THR A 267 -13.63 4.17 -2.41
CA THR A 267 -12.95 3.70 -1.20
C THR A 267 -11.55 3.18 -1.51
N ALA A 268 -11.34 2.59 -2.69
CA ALA A 268 -10.01 2.18 -3.14
C ALA A 268 -9.07 3.38 -3.31
N ARG A 269 -9.53 4.45 -3.99
CA ARG A 269 -8.76 5.69 -4.09
C ARG A 269 -8.44 6.27 -2.71
N SER A 270 -9.42 6.32 -1.80
CA SER A 270 -9.22 6.80 -0.42
C SER A 270 -8.16 5.99 0.34
N GLN A 271 -8.18 4.66 0.21
CA GLN A 271 -7.15 3.80 0.81
C GLN A 271 -5.75 4.11 0.29
N LEU A 272 -5.61 4.27 -1.03
CA LEU A 272 -4.32 4.53 -1.68
C LEU A 272 -3.76 5.89 -1.29
N ILE A 273 -4.55 6.97 -1.43
CA ILE A 273 -4.10 8.32 -1.03
C ILE A 273 -3.84 8.42 0.48
N GLY A 274 -4.60 7.70 1.32
CA GLY A 274 -4.34 7.64 2.75
C GLY A 274 -3.02 6.93 3.08
N GLY A 275 -2.65 5.90 2.31
CA GLY A 275 -1.35 5.24 2.40
C GLY A 275 -0.21 6.15 1.96
N MET A 276 -0.39 6.86 0.86
CA MET A 276 0.59 7.82 0.35
C MET A 276 0.78 8.99 1.31
N THR A 277 -0.31 9.48 1.92
CA THR A 277 -0.25 10.53 2.96
C THR A 277 0.55 10.07 4.17
N MET A 278 0.34 8.84 4.64
CA MET A 278 1.15 8.25 5.71
C MET A 278 2.61 8.10 5.30
N GLY A 279 2.89 7.74 4.05
CA GLY A 279 4.25 7.71 3.51
C GLY A 279 4.91 9.10 3.46
N LEU A 280 4.18 10.14 3.05
CA LEU A 280 4.65 11.53 3.09
C LEU A 280 4.96 11.96 4.52
N SER A 281 4.05 11.67 5.44
CA SER A 281 4.20 11.96 6.87
C SER A 281 5.44 11.27 7.45
N ALA A 282 5.63 9.98 7.16
CA ALA A 282 6.84 9.24 7.52
C ALA A 282 8.11 9.80 6.88
N ALA A 283 8.02 10.30 5.65
CA ALA A 283 9.16 10.87 4.96
C ALA A 283 9.62 12.20 5.56
N LEU A 284 8.72 13.03 6.09
CA LEU A 284 9.01 14.42 6.45
C LEU A 284 8.88 14.77 7.93
N HIS A 285 8.13 13.99 8.72
CA HIS A 285 7.67 14.43 10.04
C HIS A 285 7.77 13.39 11.16
N GLU A 286 7.42 12.14 10.89
CA GLU A 286 7.21 11.15 11.95
C GLU A 286 8.52 10.60 12.51
N GLU A 287 8.84 10.97 13.77
CA GLU A 287 9.95 10.41 14.52
C GLU A 287 9.59 10.27 16.00
N GLY A 288 9.80 9.08 16.57
CA GLY A 288 9.68 8.83 18.00
C GLY A 288 11.00 9.07 18.69
N HIS A 289 11.08 10.06 19.58
CA HIS A 289 12.32 10.42 20.26
C HIS A 289 12.51 9.57 21.50
N LEU A 290 13.40 8.56 21.43
CA LEU A 290 13.71 7.71 22.56
C LEU A 290 14.69 8.39 23.52
N ASP A 291 14.33 8.51 24.80
CA ASP A 291 15.29 8.89 25.84
C ASP A 291 16.13 7.68 26.23
N GLU A 292 17.38 7.61 25.79
CA GLU A 292 18.29 6.50 26.07
C GLU A 292 18.56 6.27 27.58
N ARG A 293 18.32 7.27 28.43
CA ARG A 293 18.53 7.16 29.89
C ARG A 293 17.43 6.37 30.57
N PHE A 294 16.21 6.44 30.02
CA PHE A 294 14.99 5.93 30.66
C PHE A 294 14.17 4.97 29.76
N GLY A 295 14.50 4.85 28.49
CA GLY A 295 13.87 3.92 27.54
C GLY A 295 12.45 4.29 27.10
N HIS A 296 12.00 5.54 27.32
CA HIS A 296 10.66 5.99 26.92
C HIS A 296 10.71 6.99 25.76
N VAL A 297 9.62 7.03 24.99
CA VAL A 297 9.43 8.01 23.91
C VAL A 297 8.97 9.33 24.51
N VAL A 298 9.78 10.39 24.39
CA VAL A 298 9.55 11.67 25.07
C VAL A 298 8.46 12.52 24.42
N ASN A 299 8.24 12.34 23.11
CA ASN A 299 7.29 13.11 22.32
C ASN A 299 5.97 12.35 22.08
N GLY A 300 5.51 11.58 23.06
CA GLY A 300 4.33 10.71 22.98
C GLY A 300 2.97 11.42 22.98
N ASP A 301 2.83 12.52 22.24
CA ASP A 301 1.59 13.28 22.05
C ASP A 301 1.50 13.86 20.63
N LEU A 302 0.33 14.36 20.22
CA LEU A 302 0.10 14.87 18.86
C LEU A 302 0.71 16.26 18.60
N ALA A 303 1.34 16.89 19.60
CA ALA A 303 2.08 18.12 19.41
C ALA A 303 3.58 17.84 19.22
N GLY A 304 4.15 16.85 19.91
CA GLY A 304 5.55 16.47 19.80
C GLY A 304 5.84 15.41 18.73
N TYR A 305 4.89 14.51 18.44
CA TYR A 305 4.96 13.58 17.32
C TYR A 305 4.20 14.16 16.14
N HIS A 306 4.94 14.80 15.24
CA HIS A 306 4.34 15.46 14.10
C HIS A 306 3.86 14.43 13.07
N VAL A 307 2.60 14.58 12.67
CA VAL A 307 2.01 13.93 11.49
C VAL A 307 1.69 15.00 10.45
N ALA A 308 1.66 14.60 9.18
CA ALA A 308 1.31 15.52 8.09
C ALA A 308 -0.04 16.21 8.35
N ALA A 309 -0.04 17.54 8.25
CA ALA A 309 -1.23 18.37 8.32
C ALA A 309 -1.78 18.63 6.92
N HIS A 310 -2.96 19.27 6.87
CA HIS A 310 -3.63 19.56 5.60
C HIS A 310 -2.80 20.47 4.66
N ALA A 311 -1.90 21.30 5.21
CA ALA A 311 -1.02 22.14 4.42
C ALA A 311 0.14 21.38 3.76
N ASP A 312 0.47 20.18 4.27
CA ASP A 312 1.58 19.37 3.76
C ASP A 312 1.13 18.45 2.62
N VAL A 313 -0.16 18.13 2.54
CA VAL A 313 -0.74 17.20 1.58
C VAL A 313 -1.39 17.95 0.42
N VAL A 314 -0.57 18.35 -0.55
CA VAL A 314 -1.01 19.02 -1.78
C VAL A 314 -0.72 18.16 -3.01
N GLY A 315 -1.58 18.24 -4.03
CA GLY A 315 -1.34 17.57 -5.31
C GLY A 315 -1.19 16.05 -5.25
N LEU A 316 -2.02 15.36 -4.45
CA LEU A 316 -1.94 13.90 -4.24
C LEU A 316 -2.96 13.14 -5.08
N GLU A 317 -2.47 12.27 -5.98
CA GLU A 317 -3.31 11.49 -6.89
C GLU A 317 -2.98 9.99 -6.86
N ALA A 318 -4.02 9.16 -6.99
CA ALA A 318 -3.89 7.72 -7.09
C ALA A 318 -4.71 7.21 -8.28
N VAL A 319 -4.06 6.47 -9.17
CA VAL A 319 -4.63 5.84 -10.37
C VAL A 319 -4.50 4.33 -10.23
N THR A 320 -5.55 3.60 -10.62
CA THR A 320 -5.56 2.14 -10.63
C THR A 320 -5.60 1.64 -12.07
N LEU A 321 -4.68 0.75 -12.42
CA LEU A 321 -4.71 0.05 -13.70
C LEU A 321 -5.80 -1.01 -13.70
N GLU A 322 -6.43 -1.21 -14.86
CA GLU A 322 -7.35 -2.32 -15.04
C GLU A 322 -6.57 -3.63 -14.99
N GLU A 323 -6.93 -4.50 -14.05
CA GLU A 323 -6.28 -5.78 -13.85
C GLU A 323 -7.32 -6.83 -13.44
N HIS A 324 -7.22 -8.02 -14.02
CA HIS A 324 -7.99 -9.17 -13.60
C HIS A 324 -7.06 -10.31 -13.21
N ASP A 325 -7.13 -10.74 -11.96
CA ASP A 325 -6.35 -11.87 -11.46
C ASP A 325 -7.28 -13.04 -11.10
N PRO A 326 -7.32 -14.11 -11.91
CA PRO A 326 -8.21 -15.26 -11.67
C PRO A 326 -7.80 -16.08 -10.43
N TRP A 327 -6.59 -15.86 -9.88
CA TRP A 327 -6.09 -16.57 -8.71
C TRP A 327 -6.56 -15.96 -7.37
N PHE A 328 -7.41 -14.94 -7.43
CA PHE A 328 -8.12 -14.32 -6.31
C PHE A 328 -9.61 -14.67 -6.25
N GLY A 329 -10.00 -15.76 -6.90
CA GLY A 329 -11.37 -16.25 -6.87
C GLY A 329 -12.32 -15.38 -7.67
N ARG A 330 -13.61 -15.45 -7.33
CA ARG A 330 -14.69 -14.88 -8.15
C ARG A 330 -14.75 -13.35 -8.10
N THR A 331 -14.26 -12.75 -7.02
CA THR A 331 -14.15 -11.28 -6.93
C THR A 331 -13.01 -10.76 -7.80
N GLY A 332 -11.90 -11.51 -7.90
CA GLY A 332 -10.69 -11.08 -8.61
C GLY A 332 -10.01 -9.86 -7.96
N ALA A 333 -10.43 -9.49 -6.75
CA ALA A 333 -9.90 -8.36 -6.00
C ALA A 333 -8.59 -8.72 -5.30
N LYS A 334 -7.67 -7.78 -5.20
CA LYS A 334 -6.44 -7.92 -4.41
C LYS A 334 -6.44 -6.98 -3.20
N GLY A 335 -5.46 -7.16 -2.32
CA GLY A 335 -5.23 -6.26 -1.20
C GLY A 335 -4.62 -4.93 -1.63
N ILE A 336 -5.22 -3.82 -1.18
CA ILE A 336 -4.69 -2.45 -1.38
C ILE A 336 -4.46 -1.70 -0.07
N GLY A 337 -4.83 -2.32 1.05
CA GLY A 337 -4.82 -1.71 2.36
C GLY A 337 -3.46 -1.10 2.70
N GLU A 338 -2.39 -1.79 2.35
CA GLU A 338 -1.02 -1.42 2.74
C GLU A 338 -0.18 -0.97 1.55
N LEU A 339 -0.60 -1.25 0.32
CA LEU A 339 0.16 -0.95 -0.89
C LEU A 339 0.55 0.53 -1.01
N GLY A 340 -0.35 1.46 -0.65
CA GLY A 340 -0.14 2.90 -0.89
C GLY A 340 0.97 3.55 -0.06
N ILE A 341 1.46 2.93 1.02
CA ILE A 341 2.60 3.45 1.80
C ILE A 341 3.94 2.86 1.31
N VAL A 342 3.92 1.70 0.67
CA VAL A 342 5.14 0.96 0.32
C VAL A 342 5.89 1.67 -0.80
N GLY A 343 7.10 2.15 -0.52
CA GLY A 343 7.94 2.87 -1.48
C GLY A 343 7.65 4.38 -1.58
N ALA A 344 6.51 4.87 -1.10
CA ALA A 344 6.16 6.29 -1.08
C ALA A 344 7.27 7.18 -0.44
N PRO A 345 7.83 6.84 0.74
CA PRO A 345 8.92 7.60 1.36
C PRO A 345 10.22 7.60 0.55
N ALA A 346 10.53 6.49 -0.13
CA ALA A 346 11.70 6.42 -1.01
C ALA A 346 11.51 7.29 -2.26
N ALA A 347 10.32 7.36 -2.86
CA ALA A 347 10.06 8.28 -3.97
C ALA A 347 10.32 9.74 -3.55
N ILE A 348 9.90 10.13 -2.35
CA ILE A 348 10.16 11.45 -1.77
C ILE A 348 11.66 11.65 -1.52
N GLY A 349 12.35 10.69 -0.91
CA GLY A 349 13.79 10.78 -0.66
C GLY A 349 14.63 10.86 -1.93
N ASN A 350 14.23 10.12 -2.98
CA ASN A 350 14.84 10.18 -4.30
C ASN A 350 14.59 11.55 -4.97
N ALA A 351 13.42 12.14 -4.75
CA ALA A 351 13.12 13.50 -5.21
C ALA A 351 13.95 14.55 -4.45
N VAL A 352 14.13 14.40 -3.12
CA VAL A 352 14.99 15.26 -2.29
C VAL A 352 16.43 15.20 -2.77
N PHE A 353 16.94 14.01 -3.08
CA PHE A 353 18.26 13.86 -3.70
C PHE A 353 18.33 14.52 -5.07
N ASN A 354 17.32 14.33 -5.93
CA ASN A 354 17.30 14.97 -7.25
C ASN A 354 17.25 16.51 -7.13
N ALA A 355 16.56 17.05 -6.13
CA ALA A 355 16.51 18.48 -5.87
C ALA A 355 17.86 19.02 -5.36
N SER A 356 18.40 18.40 -4.30
CA SER A 356 19.50 18.98 -3.53
C SER A 356 20.89 18.45 -3.89
N GLY A 357 20.96 17.30 -4.58
CA GLY A 357 22.19 16.52 -4.74
C GLY A 357 22.60 15.76 -3.47
N THR A 358 21.80 15.83 -2.40
CA THR A 358 22.12 15.27 -1.08
C THR A 358 21.27 14.04 -0.79
N ARG A 359 21.93 12.91 -0.49
CA ARG A 359 21.24 11.66 -0.18
C ARG A 359 21.10 11.50 1.34
N LEU A 360 19.85 11.44 1.79
CA LEU A 360 19.51 11.04 3.16
C LEU A 360 19.05 9.59 3.16
N ARG A 361 19.56 8.80 4.11
CA ARG A 361 19.26 7.36 4.23
C ARG A 361 18.41 7.02 5.45
N ASP A 362 18.17 8.01 6.31
CA ASP A 362 17.42 7.87 7.54
C ASP A 362 16.19 8.78 7.49
N LEU A 363 15.01 8.21 7.72
CA LEU A 363 13.78 8.97 7.90
C LEU A 363 13.72 9.60 9.29
N PRO A 364 13.05 10.76 9.46
CA PRO A 364 12.51 11.64 8.42
C PRO A 364 13.57 12.56 7.77
N PHE A 365 13.23 13.21 6.66
CA PHE A 365 14.06 14.17 5.91
C PHE A 365 13.89 15.60 6.44
N THR A 366 14.29 15.81 7.68
CA THR A 366 14.12 17.10 8.37
C THR A 366 15.18 18.13 7.94
N PRO A 367 14.90 19.44 8.13
CA PRO A 367 15.83 20.50 7.78
C PRO A 367 17.23 20.36 8.41
N ASP A 368 17.31 19.97 9.69
CA ASP A 368 18.57 19.79 10.41
C ASP A 368 19.43 18.68 9.80
N ARG A 369 18.81 17.58 9.34
CA ARG A 369 19.52 16.48 8.66
C ARG A 369 20.02 16.89 7.28
N LEU A 370 19.27 17.74 6.56
CA LEU A 370 19.75 18.33 5.30
C LEU A 370 20.94 19.24 5.51
N PHE A 371 20.89 20.14 6.51
CA PHE A 371 22.02 21.01 6.84
C PHE A 371 23.25 20.21 7.26
N ALA A 372 23.10 19.24 8.15
CA ALA A 372 24.20 18.38 8.57
C ALA A 372 24.85 17.65 7.37
N ALA A 373 24.05 17.25 6.37
CA ALA A 373 24.56 16.60 5.18
C ALA A 373 25.24 17.59 4.19
N TRP A 374 24.85 18.87 4.16
CA TRP A 374 25.49 19.91 3.34
C TRP A 374 26.83 20.37 3.89
N GLU A 375 26.96 20.45 5.21
CA GLU A 375 28.22 20.84 5.87
C GLU A 375 29.31 19.77 5.71
N GLY A 376 28.92 18.54 5.34
CA GLY A 376 29.82 17.39 5.26
C GLY A 376 30.19 16.85 6.65
N PRO A 377 30.94 15.74 6.75
CA PRO A 377 31.41 15.28 8.04
C PRO A 377 32.28 16.37 8.67
N SER A 378 31.85 16.89 9.82
CA SER A 378 32.66 17.78 10.64
C SER A 378 34.01 17.11 10.84
N SER A 379 35.06 17.71 10.29
CA SER A 379 36.45 17.30 10.50
C SER A 379 36.77 17.49 11.99
N GLY A 380 36.55 16.45 12.79
CA GLY A 380 36.81 16.37 14.22
C GLY A 380 37.78 15.23 14.53
#